data_AF-A0A9C9W5L2-F1
#
_entry.id   AF-A0A9C9W5L2-F1
#
_cell.length_a   1.000
_cell.length_b   1.000
_cell.length_c   1.000
_cell.angle_alpha   90.00
_cell.angle_beta   90.00
_cell.angle_gamma   90.00
#
_symmetry.space_group_name_H-M   'P 1'
#
loop_
_entity.id
_entity.type
_entity.pdbx_description
1 polymer ?
#
loop_
_entity_poly.entity_id
_entity_poly.type
_entity_poly.pdbx_seq_one_letter_code
_entity_poly.pdbx_strand_id
1 'polypeptide(L)'
;MERLQPDPIKQREIAFRDPHPDPQQARSAMLLLSDVEGILSAAIPDLSRNSVHVRYDLRHICLRVIEALLFELGFHLDNSLLSKLKRALYYYTEENELESLASSHGREQNTRDIFMRCYRCKTHGCRDERPEYWRKYL
;
A
#
# COMPACT_ATOMS: atom_id res chain seq x y z
N MET A 1 19.14 27.18 1.62
CA MET A 1 18.61 26.24 0.61
C MET A 1 17.28 25.74 1.13
N GLU A 2 16.16 26.21 0.56
CA GLU A 2 14.84 25.65 0.87
C GLU A 2 14.81 24.18 0.44
N ARG A 3 14.63 23.26 1.40
CA ARG A 3 14.32 21.88 1.07
C ARG A 3 12.90 21.87 0.50
N LEU A 4 12.76 21.62 -0.80
CA LEU A 4 11.47 21.31 -1.41
C LEU A 4 10.92 20.10 -0.66
N GLN A 5 9.91 20.30 0.19
CA GLN A 5 9.26 19.16 0.84
C GLN A 5 8.46 18.41 -0.23
N PRO A 6 8.65 17.09 -0.37
CA PRO A 6 7.88 16.31 -1.32
C PRO A 6 6.39 16.40 -0.97
N ASP A 7 5.54 16.57 -1.99
CA ASP A 7 4.08 16.55 -1.82
C ASP A 7 3.67 15.18 -1.25
N PRO A 8 3.08 15.13 -0.04
CA PRO A 8 2.70 13.87 0.59
C PRO A 8 1.45 13.25 -0.08
N ILE A 9 0.75 14.00 -0.93
CA ILE A 9 -0.44 13.52 -1.63
C ILE A 9 -0.01 12.65 -2.81
N LYS A 10 -0.49 11.40 -2.84
CA LYS A 10 -0.24 10.45 -3.92
C LYS A 10 -1.53 10.07 -4.61
N GLN A 11 -1.42 9.82 -5.90
CA GLN A 11 -2.49 9.28 -6.73
C GLN A 11 -2.02 8.01 -7.40
N ARG A 12 -2.78 6.92 -7.26
CA ARG A 12 -2.44 5.59 -7.79
C ARG A 12 -3.67 4.93 -8.38
N GLU A 13 -3.44 4.12 -9.41
CA GLU A 13 -4.43 3.21 -9.96
C GLU A 13 -4.23 1.83 -9.34
N ILE A 14 -5.31 1.27 -8.80
CA ILE A 14 -5.39 -0.10 -8.30
C ILE A 14 -6.28 -0.87 -9.27
N ALA A 15 -5.68 -1.78 -10.04
CA ALA A 15 -6.39 -2.65 -10.97
C ALA A 15 -6.81 -3.95 -10.28
N PHE A 16 -7.98 -4.45 -10.63
CA PHE A 16 -8.55 -5.71 -10.15
C PHE A 16 -8.52 -6.75 -11.28
N ARG A 17 -8.59 -8.02 -10.88
CA ARG A 17 -8.57 -9.17 -11.77
C ARG A 17 -9.84 -9.98 -11.63
N ASP A 18 -10.28 -10.51 -12.77
CA ASP A 18 -11.31 -11.54 -12.87
C ASP A 18 -10.68 -12.95 -12.99
N PRO A 19 -11.37 -14.03 -12.55
CA PRO A 19 -12.72 -14.05 -11.98
C PRO A 19 -12.75 -13.71 -10.48
N HIS A 20 -13.86 -13.14 -10.03
CA HIS A 20 -14.16 -12.86 -8.62
C HIS A 20 -15.67 -12.97 -8.36
N PRO A 21 -16.12 -13.34 -7.15
CA PRO A 21 -17.55 -13.48 -6.84
C PRO A 21 -18.36 -12.19 -7.01
N ASP A 22 -17.76 -11.05 -6.69
CA ASP A 22 -18.32 -9.72 -6.96
C ASP A 22 -17.95 -9.27 -8.39
N PRO A 23 -18.90 -9.12 -9.31
CA PRO A 23 -18.66 -8.62 -10.66
C PRO A 23 -18.37 -7.11 -10.71
N GLN A 24 -18.58 -6.39 -9.60
CA GLN A 24 -18.34 -4.94 -9.48
C GLN A 24 -17.23 -4.63 -8.47
N GLN A 25 -16.17 -5.47 -8.42
CA GLN A 25 -15.03 -5.31 -7.50
C GLN A 25 -14.54 -3.86 -7.38
N ALA A 26 -14.29 -3.18 -8.51
CA ALA A 26 -13.82 -1.79 -8.50
C ALA A 26 -14.81 -0.85 -7.78
N ARG A 27 -16.11 -1.04 -7.94
CA ARG A 27 -17.14 -0.21 -7.28
C ARG A 27 -17.21 -0.49 -5.79
N SER A 28 -17.19 -1.77 -5.40
CA SER A 28 -17.18 -2.17 -4.00
C SER A 28 -15.93 -1.68 -3.28
N ALA A 29 -14.76 -1.78 -3.93
CA ALA A 29 -13.51 -1.23 -3.42
C ALA A 29 -13.56 0.30 -3.31
N MET A 30 -14.08 1.01 -4.30
CA MET A 30 -14.22 2.48 -4.26
C MET A 30 -15.08 2.93 -3.06
N LEU A 31 -16.22 2.29 -2.84
CA LEU A 31 -17.10 2.59 -1.71
C LEU A 31 -16.38 2.34 -0.38
N LEU A 32 -15.70 1.19 -0.26
CA LEU A 32 -14.95 0.85 0.94
C LEU A 32 -13.82 1.84 1.23
N LEU A 33 -13.08 2.25 0.21
CA LEU A 33 -11.95 3.17 0.34
C LEU A 33 -12.39 4.60 0.68
N SER A 34 -13.66 4.96 0.43
CA SER A 34 -14.19 6.29 0.76
C SER A 34 -14.30 6.51 2.27
N ASP A 35 -14.36 5.44 3.06
CA ASP A 35 -14.48 5.48 4.53
C ASP A 35 -13.13 5.27 5.26
N VAL A 36 -12.02 5.16 4.52
CA VAL A 36 -10.69 4.90 5.10
C VAL A 36 -9.97 6.20 5.41
N GLU A 37 -9.51 6.34 6.66
CA GLU A 37 -8.70 7.48 7.08
C GLU A 37 -7.43 7.65 6.23
N GLY A 38 -7.16 8.87 5.80
CA GLY A 38 -6.02 9.21 4.94
C GLY A 38 -6.30 9.10 3.45
N ILE A 39 -7.44 8.52 3.03
CA ILE A 39 -7.91 8.55 1.64
C ILE A 39 -8.66 9.86 1.39
N LEU A 40 -8.20 10.63 0.41
CA LEU A 40 -8.76 11.92 0.02
C LEU A 40 -9.85 11.77 -1.05
N SER A 41 -9.73 10.79 -1.93
CA SER A 41 -10.74 10.47 -2.94
C SER A 41 -10.51 9.09 -3.54
N ALA A 42 -11.57 8.33 -3.79
CA ALA A 42 -11.56 7.12 -4.59
C ALA A 42 -12.56 7.27 -5.74
N ALA A 43 -12.14 6.99 -6.97
CA ALA A 43 -12.98 7.13 -8.15
C ALA A 43 -12.67 6.06 -9.19
N ILE A 44 -13.68 5.65 -9.95
CA ILE A 44 -13.48 4.77 -11.11
C ILE A 44 -13.29 5.66 -12.34
N PRO A 45 -12.13 5.61 -13.03
CA PRO A 45 -11.87 6.48 -14.18
C PRO A 45 -12.73 6.13 -15.40
N ASP A 46 -13.07 4.86 -15.56
CA ASP A 46 -13.81 4.33 -16.69
C ASP A 46 -14.60 3.11 -16.23
N LEU A 47 -15.91 3.10 -16.44
CA LEU A 47 -16.79 1.99 -16.04
C LEU A 47 -16.46 0.68 -16.76
N SER A 48 -15.75 0.73 -17.90
CA SER A 48 -15.27 -0.46 -18.60
C SER A 48 -14.01 -1.06 -17.98
N ARG A 49 -13.30 -0.30 -17.13
CA ARG A 49 -12.08 -0.74 -16.47
C ARG A 49 -12.40 -1.22 -15.06
N ASN A 50 -11.95 -2.43 -14.75
CA ASN A 50 -11.99 -2.95 -13.39
C ASN A 50 -10.83 -2.37 -12.57
N SER A 51 -10.80 -1.04 -12.39
CA SER A 51 -9.76 -0.33 -11.62
C SER A 51 -10.32 0.87 -10.85
N VAL A 52 -9.63 1.23 -9.76
CA VAL A 52 -9.93 2.39 -8.93
C VAL A 52 -8.73 3.32 -8.89
N HIS A 53 -8.97 4.60 -9.13
CA HIS A 53 -8.03 5.67 -8.83
C HIS A 53 -8.22 6.12 -7.38
N VAL A 54 -7.17 5.96 -6.59
CA VAL A 54 -7.14 6.39 -5.20
C VAL A 54 -6.17 7.55 -5.04
N ARG A 55 -6.60 8.58 -4.31
CA ARG A 55 -5.78 9.71 -3.89
C ARG A 55 -5.72 9.70 -2.37
N TYR A 56 -4.52 9.73 -1.80
CA TYR A 56 -4.30 9.59 -0.36
C TYR A 56 -3.12 10.42 0.12
N ASP A 57 -3.08 10.69 1.42
CA ASP A 57 -1.98 11.38 2.10
C ASP A 57 -1.04 10.36 2.73
N LEU A 58 0.22 10.34 2.29
CA LEU A 58 1.26 9.45 2.82
C LEU A 58 1.49 9.60 4.32
N ARG A 59 1.16 10.75 4.92
CA ARG A 59 1.30 10.97 6.36
C ARG A 59 0.37 10.06 7.17
N HIS A 60 -0.74 9.62 6.57
CA HIS A 60 -1.79 8.83 7.20
C HIS A 60 -1.80 7.38 6.69
N ILE A 61 -1.65 7.17 5.38
CA ILE A 61 -1.76 5.85 4.76
C ILE A 61 -0.87 5.74 3.50
N CYS A 62 -0.35 4.54 3.21
CA CYS A 62 0.45 4.29 2.01
C CYS A 62 -0.16 3.19 1.13
N LEU A 63 0.31 3.08 -0.12
CA LEU A 63 -0.26 2.13 -1.10
C LEU A 63 -0.26 0.69 -0.58
N ARG A 64 0.81 0.28 0.10
CA ARG A 64 0.93 -1.08 0.62
C ARG A 64 -0.15 -1.40 1.66
N VAL A 65 -0.49 -0.44 2.52
CA VAL A 65 -1.54 -0.63 3.53
C VAL A 65 -2.91 -0.67 2.86
N ILE A 66 -3.15 0.18 1.86
CA ILE A 66 -4.39 0.17 1.08
C ILE A 66 -4.58 -1.19 0.38
N GLU A 67 -3.55 -1.68 -0.31
CA GLU A 67 -3.65 -2.96 -1.01
C GLU A 67 -3.74 -4.16 -0.06
N ALA A 68 -3.09 -4.09 1.11
CA ALA A 68 -3.23 -5.12 2.15
C ALA A 68 -4.66 -5.16 2.70
N LEU A 69 -5.27 -4.00 2.96
CA LEU A 69 -6.68 -3.91 3.39
C LEU A 69 -7.61 -4.51 2.35
N LEU A 70 -7.45 -4.15 1.08
CA LEU A 70 -8.24 -4.73 -0.02
C LEU A 70 -8.05 -6.26 -0.11
N PHE A 71 -6.83 -6.75 0.05
CA PHE A 71 -6.56 -8.19 0.06
C PHE A 71 -7.21 -8.90 1.26
N GLU A 72 -7.13 -8.33 2.46
CA GLU A 72 -7.74 -8.87 3.69
C GLU A 72 -9.27 -8.96 3.58
N LEU A 73 -9.88 -8.05 2.80
CA LEU A 73 -11.33 -8.01 2.53
C LEU A 73 -11.77 -8.88 1.36
N GLY A 74 -10.84 -9.61 0.74
CA GLY A 74 -11.11 -10.60 -0.31
C GLY A 74 -11.03 -10.08 -1.75
N PHE A 75 -10.62 -8.84 -1.98
CA PHE A 75 -10.47 -8.32 -3.35
C PHE A 75 -9.29 -8.97 -4.09
N HIS A 76 -9.48 -9.21 -5.38
CA HIS A 76 -8.44 -9.78 -6.25
C HIS A 76 -7.75 -8.68 -7.05
N LEU A 77 -6.60 -8.21 -6.55
CA LEU A 77 -5.77 -7.23 -7.26
C LEU A 77 -5.06 -7.84 -8.47
N ASP A 78 -4.79 -7.04 -9.50
CA ASP A 78 -4.02 -7.50 -10.64
C ASP A 78 -2.57 -7.84 -10.25
N ASN A 79 -2.19 -9.07 -10.55
CA ASN A 79 -0.89 -9.66 -10.27
C ASN A 79 -0.09 -9.96 -11.54
N SER A 80 -0.37 -9.25 -12.64
CA SER A 80 0.47 -9.31 -13.84
C SER A 80 1.89 -8.83 -13.52
N LEU A 81 2.88 -9.28 -14.29
CA LEU A 81 4.28 -8.93 -14.05
C LEU A 81 4.50 -7.41 -14.04
N LEU A 82 3.88 -6.72 -15.01
CA LEU A 82 3.96 -5.27 -15.12
C LEU A 82 3.33 -4.56 -13.91
N SER A 83 2.16 -5.02 -13.46
CA SER A 83 1.50 -4.47 -12.27
C SER A 83 2.32 -4.68 -11.00
N LYS A 84 2.95 -5.84 -10.85
CA LYS A 84 3.87 -6.11 -9.73
C LYS A 84 5.10 -5.18 -9.74
N LEU A 85 5.70 -4.95 -10.92
CA LEU A 85 6.84 -4.05 -11.06
C LEU A 85 6.46 -2.60 -10.75
N LYS A 86 5.32 -2.12 -11.29
CA LYS A 86 4.77 -0.78 -11.02
C LYS A 86 4.52 -0.58 -9.52
N ARG A 87 3.90 -1.57 -8.86
CA ARG A 87 3.67 -1.58 -7.40
C ARG A 87 4.98 -1.56 -6.61
N ALA A 88 5.95 -2.38 -6.98
CA ALA A 88 7.25 -2.41 -6.31
C ALA A 88 7.96 -1.05 -6.36
N LEU A 89 7.91 -0.37 -7.51
CA LEU A 89 8.44 0.98 -7.66
C LEU A 89 7.72 1.97 -6.75
N TYR A 90 6.38 1.98 -6.75
CA TYR A 90 5.59 2.86 -5.88
C TYR A 90 5.92 2.64 -4.41
N TYR A 91 5.94 1.39 -3.96
CA TYR A 91 6.28 1.08 -2.59
C TYR A 91 7.67 1.59 -2.19
N TYR A 92 8.66 1.40 -3.05
CA TYR A 92 10.01 1.86 -2.80
C TYR A 92 10.07 3.39 -2.68
N THR A 93 9.43 4.10 -3.61
CA THR A 93 9.40 5.57 -3.57
C THR A 93 8.69 6.10 -2.33
N GLU A 94 7.55 5.53 -1.97
CA GLU A 94 6.77 5.97 -0.82
C GLU A 94 7.48 5.69 0.50
N GLU A 95 8.18 4.55 0.61
CA GLU A 95 8.96 4.22 1.80
C GLU A 95 10.13 5.21 2.00
N ASN A 96 10.82 5.60 0.93
CA ASN A 96 11.87 6.61 1.02
C ASN A 96 11.33 8.00 1.40
N GLU A 97 10.18 8.38 0.85
CA GLU A 97 9.53 9.65 1.20
C GLU A 97 9.07 9.68 2.66
N LEU A 98 8.52 8.56 3.17
CA LEU A 98 8.12 8.42 4.56
C LEU A 98 9.30 8.57 5.53
N GLU A 99 10.46 7.98 5.21
CA GLU A 99 11.69 8.14 6.00
C GLU A 99 12.19 9.59 6.00
N SER A 100 12.10 10.27 4.86
CA SER A 100 12.43 11.70 4.73
C SER A 100 11.51 12.57 5.58
N LEU A 101 10.19 12.32 5.55
CA LEU A 101 9.19 13.01 6.36
C LEU A 101 9.37 12.74 7.86
N ALA A 102 9.73 11.52 8.25
CA ALA A 102 10.00 11.17 9.64
C ALA A 102 11.26 11.88 10.19
N SER A 103 12.21 12.21 9.32
CA SER A 103 13.45 12.90 9.69
C SER A 103 13.28 14.42 9.79
N SER A 104 12.27 15.01 9.12
CA SER A 104 12.01 16.45 9.13
C SER A 104 11.06 16.92 10.24
N HIS A 105 10.22 16.02 10.78
CA HIS A 105 9.25 16.33 11.84
C HIS A 105 9.46 15.38 13.03
N GLY A 106 9.88 15.94 14.17
CA GLY A 106 9.97 15.22 15.44
C GLY A 106 8.60 14.60 15.79
N ARG A 107 8.55 13.27 15.85
CA ARG A 107 7.32 12.47 15.89
C ARG A 107 6.47 12.66 17.15
N GLU A 108 5.16 12.82 16.95
CA GLU A 108 4.14 12.24 17.82
C GLU A 108 3.52 11.00 17.14
N GLN A 109 4.06 9.85 17.52
CA GLN A 109 3.41 8.54 17.67
C GLN A 109 2.80 7.77 16.47
N ASN A 110 2.27 8.38 15.40
CA ASN A 110 1.54 7.61 14.37
C ASN A 110 2.44 6.86 13.35
N THR A 111 3.52 7.48 12.89
CA THR A 111 4.37 6.91 11.82
C THR A 111 5.18 5.68 12.25
N ARG A 112 5.45 5.47 13.55
CA ARG A 112 6.10 4.22 14.03
C ARG A 112 5.20 3.02 13.78
N ASP A 113 3.89 3.14 13.99
CA ASP A 113 2.96 2.03 13.79
C ASP A 113 2.79 1.69 12.32
N ILE A 114 2.71 2.71 11.45
CA ILE A 114 2.68 2.52 9.99
C ILE A 114 3.97 1.83 9.53
N PHE A 115 5.14 2.27 10.02
CA PHE A 115 6.42 1.63 9.69
C PHE A 115 6.50 0.20 10.22
N MET A 116 6.11 -0.06 11.48
CA MET A 116 6.06 -1.42 12.04
C MET A 116 5.09 -2.32 11.28
N ARG A 117 3.93 -1.81 10.85
CA ARG A 117 2.96 -2.54 10.02
C ARG A 117 3.56 -2.84 8.65
N CYS A 118 4.14 -1.86 7.96
CA CYS A 118 4.80 -2.02 6.68
C CYS A 118 6.00 -2.97 6.73
N TYR A 119 6.79 -2.92 7.81
CA TYR A 119 7.93 -3.81 8.06
C TYR A 119 7.47 -5.24 8.35
N ARG A 120 6.40 -5.42 9.15
CA ARG A 120 5.80 -6.75 9.40
C ARG A 120 5.26 -7.39 8.12
N CYS A 121 4.70 -6.60 7.20
CA CYS A 121 4.17 -7.08 5.93
C CYS A 121 5.25 -7.38 4.87
N LYS A 122 6.52 -7.00 5.09
CA LYS A 122 7.62 -7.42 4.23
C LYS A 122 8.08 -8.83 4.62
N THR A 123 7.97 -9.78 3.71
CA THR A 123 8.75 -11.04 3.77
C THR A 123 10.22 -10.70 3.53
N HIS A 124 10.91 -10.27 4.57
CA HIS A 124 12.36 -10.20 4.55
C HIS A 124 12.90 -11.63 4.46
N GLY A 125 13.71 -11.95 3.45
CA GLY A 125 14.43 -13.23 3.35
C GLY A 125 15.39 -13.52 4.52
N CYS A 126 15.52 -12.58 5.47
CA CYS A 126 16.26 -12.72 6.72
C CYS A 126 15.41 -13.25 7.88
N ARG A 127 14.11 -13.52 7.66
CA ARG A 127 13.28 -14.21 8.65
C ARG A 127 13.53 -15.69 8.46
N ASP A 128 14.51 -16.21 9.19
CA ASP A 128 14.78 -17.64 9.21
C ASP A 128 13.60 -18.36 9.88
N GLU A 129 12.66 -18.84 9.06
CA GLU A 129 11.46 -19.59 9.48
C GLU A 129 11.80 -20.98 10.05
N ARG A 130 13.09 -21.37 10.04
CA ARG A 130 13.51 -22.67 10.56
C ARG A 130 13.21 -22.75 12.06
N PRO A 131 12.59 -23.85 12.51
CA PRO A 131 12.42 -24.13 13.93
C PRO A 131 13.76 -24.12 14.67
N GLU A 132 13.74 -23.73 15.96
CA GLU A 132 14.98 -23.57 16.75
C GLU A 132 15.89 -24.80 16.75
N TYR A 133 15.30 -26.01 16.68
CA TYR A 133 16.04 -27.26 16.68
C TYR A 133 16.87 -27.49 15.41
N TRP A 134 16.60 -26.78 14.31
CA TRP A 134 17.38 -26.85 13.07
C TRP A 134 18.55 -25.86 13.01
N ARG A 135 18.61 -24.89 13.93
CA ARG A 135 19.70 -23.89 13.97
C ARG A 135 20.99 -24.40 14.61
N LYS A 136 20.96 -25.56 15.28
CA LYS A 136 22.10 -26.13 16.02
C LYS A 136 23.04 -27.01 15.19
N TYR A 137 22.75 -27.21 13.90
CA TYR A 137 23.44 -28.19 13.05
C TYR A 137 24.15 -27.56 11.83
N LEU A 138 24.40 -26.25 11.87
CA LEU A 138 25.20 -25.49 10.91
C LEU A 138 26.31 -24.76 11.67
#